data_AF-A0A934NZX9-F1
#
_entry.id   AF-A0A934NZX9-F1
#
_cell.length_a   1.000
_cell.length_b   1.000
_cell.length_c   1.000
_cell.angle_alpha   90.00
_cell.angle_beta   90.00
_cell.angle_gamma   90.00
#
_symmetry.space_group_name_H-M   'P 1'
#
loop_
_entity.id
_entity.type
_entity.pdbx_description
1 polymer ?
#
loop_
_entity_poly.entity_id
_entity_poly.type
_entity_poly.pdbx_seq_one_letter_code
_entity_poly.pdbx_strand_id
1 'polypeptide(L)' 'MNVLIEMTALSISRPASCTDPEQLAAWYEAKARLHEHLAAENSADHAREIALAAAAHEHSLRLLRTSAAA' A
#
# COMPACT_ATOMS: atom_id res chain seq x y z
N MET A 1 9.01 10.21 -11.43
CA MET A 1 8.06 9.92 -10.35
C MET A 1 8.59 10.63 -9.11
N ASN A 2 7.80 11.37 -8.34
CA ASN A 2 8.29 12.05 -7.14
C ASN A 2 7.68 11.37 -5.91
N VAL A 3 8.50 10.59 -5.21
CA VAL A 3 8.14 9.82 -4.01
C VAL A 3 7.39 10.67 -2.98
N LEU A 4 7.79 11.93 -2.78
CA LEU A 4 7.13 12.84 -1.84
C LEU A 4 5.68 13.17 -2.25
N ILE A 5 5.41 13.27 -3.55
CA ILE A 5 4.06 13.48 -4.09
C ILE A 5 3.21 12.23 -3.84
N GLU A 6 3.75 11.03 -4.04
CA GLU A 6 3.04 9.75 -3.82
C GLU A 6 2.77 9.47 -2.34
N MET A 7 3.76 9.73 -1.47
CA MET A 7 3.57 9.64 -0.02
C MET A 7 2.49 10.61 0.47
N THR A 8 2.47 11.83 -0.08
CA THR A 8 1.47 12.84 0.25
C THR A 8 0.08 12.42 -0.25
N ALA A 9 -0.02 11.94 -1.48
CA ALA A 9 -1.26 11.43 -2.05
C ALA A 9 -1.83 10.28 -1.21
N LEU A 10 -1.00 9.29 -0.86
CA LEU A 10 -1.40 8.16 -0.01
C LEU A 10 -1.80 8.60 1.41
N SER A 11 -1.13 9.60 1.97
CA SER A 11 -1.44 10.09 3.31
C SER A 11 -2.80 10.80 3.36
N ILE A 12 -3.13 11.56 2.32
CA ILE A 12 -4.39 12.31 2.21
C ILE A 12 -5.54 11.40 1.77
N SER A 13 -5.28 10.45 0.88
CA SER A 13 -6.30 9.56 0.29
C SER A 13 -6.59 8.32 1.12
N ARG A 14 -6.10 8.24 2.37
CA ARG A 14 -6.31 7.06 3.22
C ARG A 14 -7.82 6.90 3.49
N PRO A 15 -8.46 5.82 3.02
CA PRO A 15 -9.89 5.65 3.21
C PRO A 15 -10.22 5.46 4.69
N ALA A 16 -11.34 6.03 5.13
CA ALA A 16 -11.92 5.67 6.42
C ALA A 16 -12.32 4.19 6.36
N SER A 17 -11.96 3.42 7.39
CA SER A 17 -12.00 1.96 7.44
C SER A 17 -13.38 1.31 7.24
N CYS A 18 -14.46 2.09 7.16
CA CYS A 18 -15.83 1.58 7.27
C CYS A 18 -16.65 1.62 5.98
N THR A 19 -16.21 2.23 4.89
CA THR A 19 -17.15 2.56 3.79
C THR A 19 -16.94 1.78 2.50
N ASP A 20 -15.70 1.35 2.19
CA ASP A 20 -15.44 0.59 0.96
C ASP A 20 -14.17 -0.29 1.08
N PRO A 21 -14.32 -1.62 1.19
CA PRO A 21 -13.20 -2.55 1.28
C PRO A 21 -12.37 -2.63 -0.02
N GLU A 22 -12.95 -2.36 -1.19
CA GLU A 22 -12.22 -2.35 -2.47
C GLU A 22 -11.35 -1.10 -2.59
N GLN A 23 -11.86 0.07 -2.22
CA GLN A 23 -11.04 1.30 -2.17
C GLN A 23 -9.92 1.18 -1.13
N LEU A 24 -10.19 0.56 0.02
CA LEU A 24 -9.16 0.31 1.02
C LEU A 24 -8.10 -0.67 0.49
N ALA A 25 -8.51 -1.74 -0.19
CA ALA A 25 -7.58 -2.66 -0.83
C ALA A 25 -6.71 -1.98 -1.89
N ALA A 26 -7.29 -1.13 -2.75
CA ALA A 26 -6.58 -0.37 -3.76
C ALA A 26 -5.55 0.59 -3.14
N TRP A 27 -5.89 1.21 -2.00
CA TRP A 27 -4.95 2.05 -1.25
C TRP A 27 -3.75 1.27 -0.71
N TYR A 28 -3.99 0.07 -0.13
CA TYR A 28 -2.91 -0.80 0.36
C TYR A 28 -2.02 -1.32 -0.78
N GLU A 29 -2.59 -1.60 -1.94
CA GLU A 29 -1.85 -2.00 -3.15
C GLU A 29 -0.96 -0.84 -3.66
N ALA A 30 -1.50 0.39 -3.71
CA ALA A 30 -0.71 1.57 -4.08
C ALA A 30 0.43 1.82 -3.08
N LYS A 31 0.19 1.56 -1.79
CA LYS A 31 1.22 1.62 -0.74
C LYS A 31 2.31 0.56 -0.93
N ALA A 32 1.96 -0.65 -1.35
CA ALA A 32 2.93 -1.71 -1.63
C ALA A 32 3.91 -1.28 -2.74
N ARG A 33 3.39 -0.75 -3.85
CA ARG A 33 4.19 -0.27 -4.99
C ARG A 33 5.13 0.88 -4.62
N LEU A 34 4.70 1.78 -3.74
CA LEU A 34 5.56 2.84 -3.22
C LEU A 34 6.76 2.24 -2.47
N HIS A 35 6.52 1.26 -1.60
CA HIS A 35 7.60 0.60 -0.85
C HIS A 35 8.52 -0.21 -1.75
N GLU A 36 8.02 -0.87 -2.80
CA GLU A 36 8.86 -1.52 -3.82
C GLU A 36 9.76 -0.50 -4.55
N HIS A 37 9.20 0.66 -4.90
CA HIS A 37 9.94 1.74 -5.53
C HIS A 37 11.03 2.30 -4.59
N LEU A 38 10.72 2.54 -3.32
CA LEU A 38 11.68 2.98 -2.30
C LEU A 38 12.80 1.96 -2.09
N ALA A 39 12.47 0.66 -2.09
CA ALA A 39 13.45 -0.41 -1.99
C ALA A 39 14.41 -0.42 -3.19
N ALA A 40 13.92 -0.08 -4.38
CA ALA A 40 14.75 0.01 -5.59
C ALA A 40 15.67 1.24 -5.59
N GLU A 41 15.25 2.35 -4.97
CA GLU A 41 16.03 3.60 -4.92
C GLU A 41 17.06 3.63 -3.80
N ASN A 42 16.84 2.92 -2.69
CA ASN A 42 17.72 2.97 -1.52
C ASN A 42 18.10 1.57 -0.99
N SER A 43 19.39 1.25 -1.03
CA SER A 43 19.93 -0.05 -0.57
C SER A 43 19.97 -0.19 0.95
N ALA A 44 20.02 0.91 1.71
CA ALA A 44 20.18 0.87 3.17
C ALA A 44 18.92 0.36 3.88
N ASP A 45 17.76 0.77 3.39
CA ASP A 45 16.45 0.39 3.94
C ASP A 45 15.75 -0.69 3.10
N HIS A 46 16.42 -1.23 2.07
CA HIS A 46 15.84 -2.16 1.10
C HIS A 46 15.04 -3.30 1.74
N ALA A 47 15.63 -4.02 2.71
CA ALA A 47 14.95 -5.14 3.36
C ALA A 47 13.69 -4.73 4.14
N ARG A 48 13.72 -3.54 4.75
CA ARG A 48 12.57 -2.97 5.46
C ARG A 48 11.48 -2.57 4.48
N GLU A 49 11.84 -1.90 3.39
CA GLU A 49 10.90 -1.46 2.36
C GLU A 49 10.25 -2.66 1.66
N ILE A 50 11.00 -3.71 1.33
CA ILE A 50 10.42 -4.96 0.80
C ILE A 50 9.45 -5.62 1.80
N ALA A 51 9.78 -5.64 3.09
CA ALA A 51 8.88 -6.19 4.11
C ALA A 51 7.57 -5.37 4.23
N LEU A 52 7.67 -4.04 4.13
CA LEU A 52 6.51 -3.15 4.14
C LEU A 52 5.65 -3.31 2.88
N ALA A 53 6.28 -3.51 1.71
CA ALA A 53 5.59 -3.80 0.46
C ALA A 53 4.79 -5.11 0.56
N ALA A 54 5.43 -6.19 1.02
CA ALA A 54 4.79 -7.49 1.19
C ALA A 54 3.60 -7.41 2.16
N ALA A 55 3.79 -6.77 3.32
CA ALA A 55 2.71 -6.63 4.31
C ALA A 55 1.53 -5.79 3.78
N ALA A 56 1.79 -4.74 3.00
CA ALA A 56 0.75 -3.93 2.39
C ALA A 56 -0.02 -4.71 1.31
N HIS A 57 0.69 -5.47 0.46
CA HIS A 57 0.07 -6.31 -0.56
C HIS A 57 -0.79 -7.43 0.05
N GLU A 58 -0.29 -8.13 1.07
CA GLU A 58 -1.08 -9.13 1.79
C GLU A 58 -2.35 -8.55 2.42
N HIS A 59 -2.28 -7.33 2.93
CA HIS A 59 -3.45 -6.64 3.49
C HIS A 59 -4.48 -6.30 2.41
N SER A 60 -4.03 -5.83 1.24
CA SER A 60 -4.90 -5.60 0.08
C SER A 60 -5.65 -6.89 -0.31
N LEU A 61 -4.93 -8.00 -0.46
CA LEU A 61 -5.54 -9.30 -0.79
C LEU A 61 -6.54 -9.77 0.27
N ARG A 62 -6.25 -9.54 1.56
CA ARG A 62 -7.16 -9.89 2.65
C ARG A 62 -8.47 -9.11 2.56
N LEU A 63 -8.39 -7.81 2.28
CA LEU A 63 -9.57 -6.95 2.12
C LEU A 63 -10.42 -7.37 0.92
N LEU A 64 -9.81 -7.67 -0.23
CA LEU A 64 -10.52 -8.17 -1.41
C LEU A 64 -11.19 -9.51 -1.15
N ARG A 65 -10.53 -10.43 -0.44
CA ARG A 65 -11.11 -11.74 -0.06
C ARG A 65 -12.29 -11.58 0.88
N THR A 66 -12.20 -10.69 1.86
CA THR A 66 -13.32 -10.40 2.78
C THR A 66 -14.48 -9.75 2.05
N SER A 67 -14.20 -8.83 1.10
CA SER A 67 -15.22 -8.19 0.26
C SER A 67 -15.94 -9.19 -0.65
N ALA A 68 -15.21 -10.14 -1.24
CA ALA A 68 -15.78 -11.17 -2.11
C ALA A 68 -16.62 -12.22 -1.37
N ALA A 69 -16.49 -12.30 -0.04
CA ALA A 69 -17.23 -13.23 0.81
C ALA A 69 -18.47 -12.60 1.49
N ALA A 70 -18.70 -11.30 1.30
CA ALA A 70 -19.83 -10.54 1.82
C ALA A 70 -20.96 -10.43 0.77
#